data_AF-A0A6J1QBZ6-F1
#
_entry.id   AF-A0A6J1QBZ6-F1
#
_cell.length_a   1.000
_cell.length_b   1.000
_cell.length_c   1.000
_cell.angle_alpha   90.00
_cell.angle_beta   90.00
_cell.angle_gamma   90.00
#
_symmetry.space_group_name_H-M   'P 1'
#
loop_
_entity.id
_entity.type
_entity.pdbx_description
1 polymer ?
#
loop_
_entity_poly.entity_id
_entity_poly.type
_entity_poly.pdbx_seq_one_letter_code
_entity_poly.pdbx_strand_id
1 'polypeptide(L)' 'MGGWSFAGPAEPQQPFGYRIYKHPESPATGSSHWMDNSISFNKLKLTNNINDPNNTVVLTSMHKYVFRI' A
#
# COMPACT_ATOMS: atom_id res chain seq x y z
N MET A 1 8.31 29.35 8.99
CA MET A 1 8.78 28.17 8.25
C MET A 1 7.90 26.99 8.66
N GLY A 2 7.22 26.35 7.70
CA GLY A 2 6.44 25.13 7.94
C GLY A 2 7.27 23.91 7.55
N GLY A 3 7.24 22.86 8.37
CA GLY A 3 8.00 21.64 8.14
C GLY A 3 7.44 20.48 8.97
N TRP A 4 7.85 19.26 8.62
CA TRP A 4 7.48 18.07 9.37
C TRP A 4 8.27 18.02 10.68
N SER A 5 7.57 17.86 11.80
CA SER A 5 8.16 17.64 13.12
C SER A 5 7.58 16.37 13.73
N PHE A 6 8.35 15.74 14.62
CA PHE A 6 7.84 14.62 15.42
C PHE A 6 6.75 15.12 16.38
N ALA A 7 5.58 14.47 16.37
CA ALA A 7 4.44 14.83 17.21
C ALA A 7 4.12 13.77 18.29
N GLY A 8 4.86 12.66 18.32
CA GLY A 8 4.60 11.53 19.24
C GLY A 8 4.76 10.17 18.55
N PRO A 9 4.68 9.08 19.33
CA PRO A 9 4.71 7.73 18.77
C PRO A 9 3.49 7.46 17.87
N ALA A 10 3.68 6.58 16.89
CA ALA A 10 2.61 6.15 16.01
C ALA A 10 1.52 5.35 16.75
N GLU A 11 0.28 5.54 16.35
CA GLU A 11 -0.84 4.71 16.80
C GLU A 11 -0.73 3.28 16.21
N PRO A 12 -1.37 2.27 16.84
CA PRO A 12 -1.47 0.94 16.28
C PRO A 12 -2.02 0.96 14.85
N GLN A 13 -1.29 0.34 13.93
CA GLN A 13 -1.63 0.33 12.50
C GLN A 13 -2.62 -0.80 12.18
N GLN A 14 -3.37 -0.65 11.10
CA GLN A 14 -4.29 -1.67 10.61
C GLN A 14 -3.60 -3.04 10.42
N PRO A 15 -4.33 -4.17 10.48
CA PRO A 15 -3.74 -5.48 10.20
C PRO A 15 -3.04 -5.53 8.84
N PHE A 16 -2.06 -6.42 8.68
CA PHE A 16 -1.24 -6.48 7.46
C PHE A 16 -2.08 -6.65 6.18
N GLY A 17 -3.18 -7.41 6.24
CA GLY A 17 -4.08 -7.61 5.09
C GLY A 17 -4.65 -6.33 4.48
N TYR A 18 -4.90 -5.31 5.30
CA TYR A 18 -5.39 -3.99 4.84
C TYR A 18 -4.28 -3.11 4.25
N ARG A 19 -3.03 -3.55 4.35
CA ARG A 19 -1.84 -2.81 3.95
C ARG A 19 -1.11 -3.43 2.75
N ILE A 20 -1.72 -4.45 2.12
CA ILE A 20 -1.17 -5.13 0.96
C ILE A 20 -2.00 -4.78 -0.27
N TYR A 21 -1.32 -4.44 -1.34
CA TYR A 21 -1.91 -4.43 -2.67
C TYR A 21 -1.47 -5.70 -3.41
N LYS A 22 -2.45 -6.49 -3.86
CA LYS A 22 -2.19 -7.64 -4.73
C LYS A 22 -2.33 -7.21 -6.19
N HIS A 23 -1.29 -7.46 -6.99
CA HIS A 23 -1.36 -7.19 -8.43
C HIS A 23 -2.55 -7.94 -9.05
N PRO A 24 -3.37 -7.32 -9.91
CA PRO A 24 -4.60 -7.91 -10.43
C PRO A 24 -4.35 -9.18 -11.27
N GLU A 25 -3.17 -9.32 -11.84
CA GLU A 25 -2.77 -10.50 -12.62
C GLU A 25 -2.30 -11.69 -11.75
N SER A 26 -2.28 -11.55 -10.42
CA SER A 26 -1.85 -12.63 -9.53
C SER A 26 -2.97 -13.64 -9.22
N PRO A 27 -2.69 -14.96 -9.26
CA PRO A 27 -1.40 -15.58 -9.53
C PRO A 27 -1.12 -15.70 -11.04
N ALA A 28 0.13 -15.48 -11.44
CA ALA A 28 0.62 -15.72 -12.79
C ALA A 28 2.02 -16.35 -12.76
N THR A 29 2.41 -16.96 -13.88
CA THR A 29 3.69 -17.66 -14.04
C THR A 29 4.86 -16.68 -14.10
N GLY A 30 5.99 -17.07 -13.51
CA GLY A 30 7.21 -16.26 -13.58
C GLY A 30 7.70 -16.07 -15.01
N SER A 31 7.95 -17.19 -15.72
CA SER A 31 8.64 -17.19 -17.01
C SER A 31 7.87 -16.58 -18.16
N SER A 32 6.56 -16.82 -18.25
CA SER A 32 5.76 -16.39 -19.41
C SER A 32 4.95 -15.12 -19.17
N HIS A 33 4.95 -14.57 -17.95
CA HIS A 33 4.13 -13.41 -17.62
C HIS A 33 4.93 -12.35 -16.87
N TRP A 34 5.38 -12.64 -15.64
CA TRP A 34 6.06 -11.61 -14.83
C TRP A 34 7.42 -11.17 -15.36
N MET A 35 8.13 -12.06 -16.06
CA MET A 35 9.43 -11.76 -16.66
C MET A 35 9.33 -11.24 -18.09
N ASP A 36 8.14 -11.26 -18.70
CA ASP A 36 7.94 -10.86 -20.09
C ASP A 36 7.83 -9.32 -20.24
N ASN A 37 7.25 -8.66 -19.23
CA ASN A 37 7.01 -7.22 -19.24
C ASN A 37 7.30 -6.56 -17.88
N SER A 38 7.45 -5.23 -17.88
CA SER A 38 7.59 -4.47 -16.64
C SER A 38 6.33 -4.59 -15.77
N ILE A 39 6.53 -4.83 -14.47
CA ILE A 39 5.46 -4.93 -13.48
C ILE A 39 5.13 -3.52 -12.97
N SER A 40 3.88 -3.08 -13.13
CA SER A 40 3.44 -1.74 -12.72
C SER A 40 2.39 -1.79 -11.61
N PHE A 41 2.57 -0.93 -10.59
CA PHE A 41 1.64 -0.77 -9.47
C PHE A 41 0.84 0.53 -9.56
N ASN A 42 0.71 1.13 -10.75
CA ASN A 42 0.01 2.41 -10.95
C ASN A 42 -1.49 2.39 -10.60
N LYS A 43 -2.10 1.20 -10.52
CA LYS A 43 -3.50 1.01 -10.10
C LYS A 43 -3.68 0.97 -8.58
N LEU A 44 -2.59 0.96 -7.80
CA LEU A 44 -2.64 0.99 -6.34
C LEU A 44 -3.26 2.31 -5.87
N LYS A 45 -4.20 2.23 -4.94
CA LYS A 45 -4.80 3.38 -4.26
C LYS A 45 -4.54 3.32 -2.76
N LEU A 46 -4.52 4.48 -2.14
CA LEU A 46 -4.39 4.67 -0.69
C LEU A 46 -5.68 5.26 -0.15
N THR A 47 -6.11 4.82 1.02
CA THR A 47 -7.27 5.38 1.73
C THR A 47 -6.96 5.52 3.21
N ASN A 48 -7.60 6.47 3.88
CA ASN A 48 -7.63 6.56 5.35
C ASN A 48 -8.97 6.06 5.92
N ASN A 49 -9.90 5.62 5.08
CA ASN A 49 -11.16 5.03 5.50
C ASN A 49 -10.95 3.55 5.84
N ILE A 50 -10.98 3.21 7.12
CA ILE A 50 -10.82 1.83 7.62
C ILE A 50 -11.96 0.90 7.20
N ASN A 51 -13.12 1.46 6.82
CA ASN A 51 -14.30 0.73 6.39
C ASN A 51 -14.49 0.82 4.86
N ASP A 52 -13.44 1.15 4.10
CA ASP A 52 -13.52 1.16 2.65
C ASP A 52 -13.91 -0.25 2.15
N PRO A 53 -15.04 -0.41 1.44
CA PRO A 53 -15.45 -1.71 0.91
C PRO A 53 -14.55 -2.14 -0.24
N ASN A 54 -13.82 -1.20 -0.84
CA ASN A 54 -12.82 -1.50 -1.85
C ASN A 54 -11.55 -1.97 -1.13
N ASN A 55 -10.89 -3.00 -1.67
CA ASN A 55 -9.67 -3.58 -1.07
C ASN A 55 -8.44 -2.67 -1.29
N THR A 56 -8.59 -1.39 -0.97
CA THR A 56 -7.61 -0.32 -1.07
C THR A 56 -6.66 -0.41 0.12
N VAL A 57 -5.40 0.01 -0.07
CA VAL A 57 -4.42 0.03 1.02
C VAL A 57 -4.79 1.12 2.03
N VAL A 58 -5.07 0.72 3.27
CA VAL A 58 -5.46 1.63 4.35
C VAL A 58 -4.21 2.12 5.09
N LEU A 59 -4.04 3.45 5.15
CA LEU A 59 -2.96 4.13 5.87
C LEU A 59 -3.53 5.12 6.88
N THR A 60 -2.79 5.35 7.96
CA THR A 60 -3.11 6.36 8.97
C THR A 60 -2.50 7.71 8.57
N SER A 61 -3.30 8.77 8.59
CA SER A 61 -2.83 10.13 8.31
C SER A 61 -1.68 10.55 9.24
N MET A 62 -0.79 11.43 8.78
CA MET A 62 0.36 11.96 9.54
C MET A 62 1.44 10.93 9.93
N HIS A 63 1.44 9.76 9.29
CA HIS A 63 2.45 8.73 9.47
C HIS A 63 3.35 8.61 8.22
N LYS A 64 4.61 8.22 8.43
CA LYS A 64 5.59 7.99 7.35
C LYS A 64 5.62 6.51 6.97
N TYR A 65 5.53 6.22 5.67
CA TYR A 65 5.55 4.87 5.13
C TYR A 65 6.69 4.66 4.12
N VAL A 66 7.09 3.40 3.95
CA VAL A 66 8.07 2.97 2.95
C VAL A 66 7.44 1.83 2.15
N PHE A 67 7.44 1.97 0.82
CA PHE A 67 6.92 0.94 -0.08
C PHE A 67 7.84 -0.30 -0.09
N ARG A 68 7.22 -1.48 -0.19
CA ARG A 68 7.90 -2.79 -0.26
C ARG A 68 7.22 -3.63 -1.35
N ILE A 69 8.01 -4.40 -2.08
CA ILE A 69 7.59 -5.40 -3.09
C ILE A 69 8.05 -6.76 -2.59
#